data_AF-A0A9R0HYG6-F1
#
_entry.id   AF-A0A9R0HYG6-F1
#
_cell.length_a   1.000
_cell.length_b   1.000
_cell.length_c   1.000
_cell.angle_alpha   90.00
_cell.angle_beta   90.00
_cell.angle_gamma   90.00
#
_symmetry.space_group_name_H-M   'P 1'
#
loop_
_entity.id
_entity.type
_entity.pdbx_description
1 polymer ?
#
loop_
_entity_poly.entity_id
_entity_poly.type
_entity_poly.pdbx_seq_one_letter_code
_entity_poly.pdbx_strand_id
1 'polypeptide(L)' 'MAVNEVEAKGLNPGLIVLLVIGGLLLTFLVGNFILYTYAQKNLPPKKKKPISKKKMKRERLKQGVAPPGE' A
#
# COMPACT_ATOMS: atom_id res chain seq x y z
N MET A 1 -45.24 33.76 11.12
CA MET A 1 -44.60 32.58 10.50
C MET A 1 -43.60 33.09 9.48
N ALA A 2 -42.30 32.95 9.75
CA ALA A 2 -41.26 33.27 8.77
C ALA A 2 -40.90 31.96 8.05
N VAL A 3 -41.29 31.87 6.78
CA VAL A 3 -40.89 30.78 5.90
C VAL A 3 -39.44 31.05 5.52
N ASN A 4 -38.52 30.21 5.99
CA ASN A 4 -37.15 30.23 5.47
C ASN A 4 -37.22 29.69 4.04
N GLU A 5 -37.32 30.58 3.06
CA GLU A 5 -36.99 30.26 1.69
C GLU A 5 -35.51 29.90 1.65
N VAL A 6 -35.23 28.61 1.72
CA VAL A 6 -33.90 28.08 1.42
C VAL A 6 -33.75 28.20 -0.09
N GLU A 7 -33.30 29.37 -0.55
CA GLU A 7 -32.84 29.55 -1.92
C GLU A 7 -31.82 28.45 -2.21
N ALA A 8 -32.19 27.49 -3.06
CA ALA A 8 -31.30 26.44 -3.53
C ALA A 8 -30.27 27.05 -4.49
N LYS A 9 -29.31 27.80 -3.95
CA LYS A 9 -28.11 28.19 -4.69
C LYS A 9 -27.34 26.90 -5.01
N GLY A 10 -27.31 26.57 -6.30
CA GLY A 10 -26.57 25.41 -6.81
C GLY A 10 -25.09 25.46 -6.44
N LEU A 11 -24.44 24.30 -6.47
CA LEU A 11 -23.02 24.18 -6.13
C LEU A 11 -22.15 24.97 -7.11
N ASN A 12 -21.12 25.66 -6.59
CA ASN A 12 -20.18 26.42 -7.40
C ASN A 12 -19.45 25.48 -8.37
N PRO A 13 -19.35 25.82 -9.67
CA PRO A 13 -18.68 24.98 -10.66
C PRO A 13 -17.21 24.67 -10.30
N GLY A 14 -16.49 25.62 -9.70
CA GLY A 14 -15.12 25.38 -9.22
C GLY A 14 -15.05 24.37 -8.09
N LEU A 15 -16.06 24.35 -7.21
CA LEU A 15 -16.16 23.37 -6.13
C LEU A 15 -16.48 21.98 -6.69
N ILE A 16 -17.40 21.89 -7.66
CA ILE A 16 -17.71 20.63 -8.36
C ILE A 16 -16.45 20.08 -9.02
N VAL A 17 -15.71 20.91 -9.76
CA VAL A 17 -14.47 20.51 -10.43
C VAL A 17 -13.43 20.03 -9.42
N LEU A 18 -13.27 20.72 -8.29
CA LEU A 18 -12.35 20.31 -7.23
C LEU A 18 -12.71 18.94 -6.66
N LEU A 19 -13.99 18.68 -6.41
CA LEU A 19 -14.46 17.38 -5.91
C LEU A 19 -14.28 16.27 -6.95
N VAL A 20 -14.53 16.56 -8.22
CA VAL A 20 -14.35 15.57 -9.31
C VAL A 20 -12.87 15.22 -9.46
N ILE A 21 -11.99 16.21 -9.62
CA ILE A 21 -10.56 15.97 -9.80
C ILE A 21 -9.95 15.39 -8.52
N GLY A 22 -10.25 15.98 -7.36
CA GLY A 22 -9.75 15.51 -6.08
C GLY A 22 -10.22 14.10 -5.75
N GLY A 23 -11.50 13.80 -5.98
CA GLY A 23 -12.07 12.46 -5.78
C GLY A 23 -11.49 11.43 -6.74
N LEU A 24 -11.28 11.80 -8.01
CA LEU A 24 -10.69 10.90 -9.00
C LEU A 24 -9.23 10.57 -8.66
N LEU A 25 -8.44 11.58 -8.28
CA LEU A 25 -7.05 11.38 -7.83
C LEU A 25 -6.97 10.55 -6.55
N LEU A 26 -7.82 10.84 -5.55
CA LEU A 26 -7.87 10.06 -4.31
C LEU A 26 -8.21 8.60 -4.58
N THR A 27 -9.24 8.34 -5.39
CA THR A 27 -9.65 6.98 -5.74
C THR A 27 -8.55 6.25 -6.50
N PHE A 28 -7.88 6.93 -7.44
CA PHE A 28 -6.77 6.36 -8.18
C PHE A 28 -5.59 5.99 -7.26
N LEU A 29 -5.19 6.89 -6.36
CA LEU A 29 -4.09 6.66 -5.43
C LEU A 29 -4.42 5.55 -4.43
N VAL A 30 -5.62 5.56 -3.83
CA VAL A 30 -6.05 4.53 -2.88
C VAL A 30 -6.15 3.18 -3.57
N GLY A 31 -6.80 3.12 -4.75
CA GLY A 31 -6.91 1.89 -5.52
C GLY A 31 -5.53 1.33 -5.93
N ASN A 32 -4.62 2.19 -6.37
CA ASN A 32 -3.26 1.79 -6.71
C ASN A 32 -2.49 1.29 -5.49
N PHE A 33 -2.60 1.96 -4.34
CA PHE A 33 -1.94 1.56 -3.12
C PHE A 33 -2.43 0.19 -2.62
N ILE A 34 -3.75 -0.04 -2.64
CA ILE A 34 -4.33 -1.34 -2.28
C ILE A 34 -3.83 -2.43 -3.24
N LEU A 35 -3.83 -2.16 -4.55
CA LEU A 35 -3.36 -3.13 -5.54
C LEU A 35 -1.86 -3.43 -5.39
N TYR A 36 -1.05 -2.39 -5.15
CA TYR A 36 0.39 -2.51 -4.91
C TYR A 36 0.67 -3.35 -3.68
N THR A 37 0.00 -3.07 -2.57
CA THR A 37 0.18 -3.82 -1.33
C THR A 37 -0.32 -5.26 -1.46
N TYR A 38 -1.41 -5.50 -2.17
CA TYR A 38 -1.87 -6.85 -2.50
C TYR A 38 -0.85 -7.62 -3.34
N ALA A 39 -0.31 -6.99 -4.40
CA ALA A 39 0.71 -7.59 -5.23
C ALA A 39 1.99 -7.89 -4.44
N GLN A 40 2.40 -7.02 -3.51
CA GLN A 40 3.55 -7.28 -2.64
C GLN A 40 3.33 -8.45 -1.68
N LYS A 41 2.12 -8.62 -1.15
CA LYS A 41 1.78 -9.76 -0.26
C LYS A 41 1.79 -11.09 -1.01
N ASN A 42 1.35 -11.09 -2.27
CA ASN A 42 1.33 -12.27 -3.14
C ASN A 42 2.63 -12.44 -3.94
N LEU A 43 3.58 -11.50 -3.81
CA LEU A 43 4.84 -11.58 -4.52
C LEU A 43 5.66 -12.72 -3.93
N PRO A 44 6.15 -13.67 -4.76
CA PRO A 44 7.04 -14.70 -4.26
C PRO A 44 8.24 -14.06 -3.58
N PRO A 45 8.76 -14.66 -2.49
CA PRO A 45 9.88 -14.11 -1.76
C PRO A 45 11.00 -13.82 -2.75
N LYS A 46 11.39 -12.54 -2.85
CA LYS A 46 12.46 -12.10 -3.75
C LYS A 46 13.62 -13.05 -3.56
N LYS A 47 14.02 -13.76 -4.63
CA LYS A 47 15.12 -14.73 -4.58
C LYS A 47 16.32 -14.03 -3.95
N LYS A 48 16.58 -14.31 -2.67
CA LYS A 48 17.79 -13.84 -2.00
C LYS A 48 18.94 -14.41 -2.82
N LYS A 49 19.94 -13.57 -3.12
CA LYS A 49 21.14 -14.04 -3.85
C LYS A 49 21.59 -15.35 -3.20
N PRO A 50 21.76 -16.43 -3.97
CA PRO A 50 22.08 -17.73 -3.39
C PRO A 50 23.33 -17.57 -2.54
N ILE A 51 23.16 -17.72 -1.23
CA ILE A 51 24.24 -17.58 -0.28
C ILE A 51 25.01 -18.89 -0.36
N SER A 52 26.30 -18.83 -0.70
CA SER A 52 27.15 -20.02 -0.72
C SER A 52 27.00 -20.79 0.60
N LYS A 53 26.93 -22.13 0.52
CA LYS A 53 26.78 -23.02 1.68
C LYS A 53 27.81 -22.72 2.79
N LYS A 54 29.02 -22.26 2.42
CA LYS A 54 30.07 -21.83 3.37
C LYS A 54 29.64 -20.60 4.19
N LYS A 55 29.03 -19.61 3.55
CA LYS A 55 28.54 -18.40 4.23
C LYS A 55 27.28 -18.70 5.06
N MET A 56 26.41 -19.59 4.59
CA MET A 56 25.25 -20.06 5.37
C MET A 56 25.67 -20.80 6.64
N LYS A 57 26.66 -21.71 6.55
CA LYS A 57 27.22 -22.40 7.73
C LYS A 57 27.87 -21.42 8.70
N ARG A 58 28.64 -20.44 8.22
CA ARG A 58 29.28 -19.42 9.06
C ARG A 58 28.27 -18.56 9.82
N GLU A 59 27.20 -18.13 9.16
CA GLU A 59 26.15 -17.33 9.81
C GLU A 59 25.34 -18.16 10.83
N ARG A 60 25.01 -19.43 10.51
CA ARG A 60 24.35 -20.35 11.47
C ARG A 60 25.21 -20.61 12.72
N LEU A 61 26.52 -20.80 12.55
CA LEU A 61 27.47 -20.97 13.66
C LEU A 61 27.58 -19.71 14.54
N LYS A 62 27.55 -18.51 13.95
CA LYS A 62 27.54 -17.25 14.72
C LYS A 62 26.24 -17.04 15.49
N GLN A 63 25.13 -17.54 14.96
CA GLN A 63 23.81 -17.45 15.60
C GLN A 63 23.60 -18.52 16.67
N GLY A 64 24.61 -19.37 16.94
CA GLY A 64 24.50 -20.45 17.94
C GLY A 64 23.48 -21.53 17.58
N VAL A 65 23.03 -21.57 16.32
CA VAL A 65 22.06 -22.57 15.86
C VAL A 65 22.79 -23.90 15.73
N ALA A 66 22.35 -24.89 16.51
CA ALA A 66 22.91 -26.24 16.46
C ALA A 66 22.94 -26.76 15.01
N PRO A 67 24.06 -27.36 14.58
CA PRO A 67 24.12 -27.97 13.26
C PRO A 67 23.00 -29.04 13.17
N PRO A 68 22.23 -29.08 12.06
CA PRO A 68 21.23 -30.12 11.89
C PRO A 68 21.95 -31.47 11.78
N GLY A 69 21.85 -32.27 12.84
CA GLY A 69 22.51 -33.56 13.00
C GLY A 69 23.22 -33.69 14.35
N GLU A 70 22.44 -34.10 15.36
CA GLU A 70 22.89 -35.21 16.23
C GLU A 70 22.51 -36.53 15.55
#